data_AF-A0AA39K286-F1
#
_entry.id   AF-A0AA39K286-F1
#
_cell.length_a   1.000
_cell.length_b   1.000
_cell.length_c   1.000
_cell.angle_alpha   90.00
_cell.angle_beta   90.00
_cell.angle_gamma   90.00
#
_symmetry.space_group_name_H-M   'P 1'
#
loop_
_entity.id
_entity.type
_entity.pdbx_description
1 polymer ?
#
loop_
_entity_poly.entity_id
_entity_poly.type
_entity_poly.pdbx_seq_one_letter_code
_entity_poly.pdbx_strand_id
1 'polypeptide(L)'
;MGIPYSQDIEEALTMENIGLSSTSQKFSSEVILDGQKLNKAHALAIRSKHHYIPTSTNQLQRVAGERRFAHSHTSPMTIIGHQSTSSEPSLMLSEPITTLVYCEKNIFLAVAEVVDIHLNLDSLEKLPLDLLKEDTSTVTYQIVDLIPTTQDDDPSLKSDWHSTSHLQPTICTVPGHLIQPINPILSTAKEKPFYLFSSDVLMTSASSLIGQIHTGDIKRIPTVCNEHADGNPTSTQPNKPQPGILRIPIPTFYFIFYFIFLFIFHFSITIYQ
;
A
#
# COMPACT_ATOMS: atom_id res chain seq x y z
N MET A 1 14.05 50.25 -33.28
CA MET A 1 13.07 49.43 -34.03
C MET A 1 12.11 48.87 -33.03
N GLY A 2 10.96 49.52 -32.84
CA GLY A 2 9.94 49.16 -31.86
C GLY A 2 8.86 48.30 -32.52
N ILE A 3 8.48 47.21 -31.84
CA ILE A 3 7.41 46.31 -32.27
C ILE A 3 6.09 46.89 -31.74
N PRO A 4 5.07 47.12 -32.59
CA PRO A 4 3.79 47.64 -32.14
C PRO A 4 3.01 46.53 -31.42
N TYR A 5 2.60 46.81 -30.18
CA TYR A 5 1.75 45.94 -29.36
C TYR A 5 0.31 45.98 -29.90
N SER A 6 -0.24 44.80 -30.20
CA SER A 6 -1.59 44.59 -30.70
C SER A 6 -2.65 44.92 -29.65
N GLN A 7 -3.57 45.80 -29.99
CA GLN A 7 -4.68 46.27 -29.16
C GLN A 7 -6.03 45.67 -29.63
N ASP A 8 -6.01 44.42 -30.11
CA ASP A 8 -7.16 43.82 -30.81
C ASP A 8 -7.72 42.54 -30.15
N ILE A 9 -7.35 42.23 -28.90
CA ILE A 9 -7.78 40.98 -28.22
C ILE A 9 -8.92 41.19 -27.21
N GLU A 10 -9.25 42.42 -26.80
CA GLU A 10 -10.28 42.65 -25.78
C GLU A 10 -11.74 42.71 -26.28
N GLU A 11 -11.99 42.80 -27.60
CA GLU A 11 -13.37 43.00 -28.12
C GLU A 11 -14.16 41.72 -28.46
N ALA A 12 -13.58 40.52 -28.30
CA ALA A 12 -14.24 39.28 -28.71
C ALA A 12 -15.11 38.59 -27.63
N LEU A 13 -15.30 39.17 -26.43
CA LEU A 13 -16.01 38.52 -25.31
C LEU A 13 -17.41 39.07 -25.00
N THR A 14 -17.99 39.96 -25.82
CA THR A 14 -19.26 40.63 -25.47
C THR A 14 -20.50 40.14 -26.24
N MET A 15 -20.43 39.02 -26.98
CA MET A 15 -21.57 38.54 -27.79
C MET A 15 -21.91 37.06 -27.62
N GLU A 16 -22.15 36.61 -26.39
CA GLU A 16 -22.97 35.40 -26.14
C GLU A 16 -23.71 35.51 -24.80
N ASN A 17 -24.70 36.40 -24.73
CA ASN A 17 -25.64 36.45 -23.60
C ASN A 17 -27.07 36.50 -24.13
N ILE A 18 -27.45 35.49 -24.91
CA ILE A 18 -28.81 35.29 -25.40
C ILE A 18 -29.46 34.18 -24.59
N GLY A 19 -30.26 34.58 -23.60
CA GLY A 19 -31.50 33.89 -23.26
C GLY A 19 -31.41 32.55 -22.55
N LEU A 20 -30.80 32.48 -21.36
CA LEU A 20 -31.23 31.50 -20.36
C LEU A 20 -32.20 32.18 -19.37
N SER A 21 -33.49 31.98 -19.61
CA SER A 21 -34.53 32.24 -18.62
C SER A 21 -34.22 31.41 -17.37
N SER A 22 -33.79 32.09 -16.31
CA SER A 22 -33.50 31.51 -15.00
C SER A 22 -34.78 30.96 -14.37
N THR A 23 -35.17 29.74 -14.75
CA THR A 23 -36.06 28.96 -13.91
C THR A 23 -35.29 28.71 -12.60
N SER A 24 -35.78 29.30 -11.51
CA SER A 24 -35.22 29.11 -10.17
C SER A 24 -35.50 27.68 -9.75
N GLN A 25 -34.70 26.75 -10.25
CA GLN A 25 -34.77 25.34 -9.90
C GLN A 25 -34.26 25.23 -8.46
N LYS A 26 -35.20 25.09 -7.52
CA LYS A 26 -34.85 24.83 -6.11
C LYS A 26 -34.18 23.47 -6.03
N PHE A 27 -32.86 23.46 -5.90
CA PHE A 27 -32.11 22.23 -5.65
C PHE A 27 -32.44 21.71 -4.26
N SER A 28 -32.80 20.42 -4.16
CA SER A 28 -32.94 19.74 -2.87
C SER A 28 -31.62 19.79 -2.09
N SER A 29 -31.67 20.05 -0.79
CA SER A 29 -30.49 20.07 0.10
C SER A 29 -30.11 18.68 0.62
N GLU A 30 -30.87 17.65 0.27
CA GLU A 30 -30.74 16.29 0.81
C GLU A 30 -30.33 15.28 -0.28
N VAL A 31 -29.49 14.31 0.11
CA VAL A 31 -28.98 13.22 -0.73
C VAL A 31 -29.08 11.92 0.07
N ILE A 32 -29.40 10.82 -0.60
CA ILE A 32 -29.43 9.49 0.03
C ILE A 32 -28.06 8.83 -0.16
N LEU A 33 -27.37 8.52 0.94
CA LEU A 33 -26.12 7.76 0.99
C LEU A 33 -26.37 6.53 1.87
N ASP A 34 -26.07 5.35 1.34
CA ASP A 34 -26.24 4.06 2.04
C ASP A 34 -27.65 3.85 2.62
N GLY A 35 -28.67 4.30 1.89
CA GLY A 35 -30.08 4.22 2.31
C GLY A 35 -30.50 5.26 3.36
N GLN A 36 -29.58 6.08 3.86
CA GLN A 36 -29.88 7.17 4.80
C GLN A 36 -29.94 8.52 4.09
N LYS A 37 -30.99 9.29 4.40
CA LYS A 37 -31.17 10.65 3.87
C LYS A 37 -30.31 11.62 4.67
N LEU A 38 -29.29 12.19 4.05
CA LEU A 38 -28.34 13.11 4.65
C LEU A 38 -28.36 14.47 3.96
N ASN A 39 -28.01 15.53 4.69
CA ASN A 39 -27.76 16.82 4.07
C ASN A 39 -26.52 16.73 3.16
N LYS A 40 -26.56 17.39 1.99
CA LYS A 40 -25.44 17.48 1.03
C LYS A 40 -24.11 17.85 1.67
N ALA A 41 -24.10 18.82 2.59
CA ALA A 41 -22.87 19.24 3.25
C ALA A 41 -22.25 18.10 4.10
N HIS A 42 -23.10 17.34 4.78
CA HIS A 42 -22.69 16.19 5.60
C HIS A 42 -22.21 15.02 4.74
N ALA A 43 -22.95 14.72 3.65
CA ALA A 43 -22.58 13.75 2.63
C ALA A 43 -21.20 14.06 2.03
N LEU A 44 -20.96 15.33 1.69
CA LEU A 44 -19.68 15.79 1.14
C LEU A 44 -18.55 15.64 2.17
N ALA A 45 -18.79 16.00 3.44
CA ALA A 45 -17.81 15.88 4.51
C ALA A 45 -17.38 14.41 4.75
N ILE A 46 -18.33 13.47 4.71
CA ILE A 46 -18.03 12.03 4.85
C ILE A 46 -17.15 11.55 3.68
N ARG A 47 -17.48 11.94 2.44
CA ARG A 47 -16.66 11.58 1.27
C ARG A 47 -15.31 12.27 1.26
N SER A 48 -15.24 13.56 1.62
CA SER A 48 -13.98 14.31 1.61
C SER A 48 -13.01 13.89 2.71
N LYS A 49 -13.51 13.36 3.83
CA LYS A 49 -12.68 12.80 4.91
C LYS A 49 -11.74 11.70 4.42
N HIS A 50 -12.14 10.93 3.40
CA HIS A 50 -11.32 9.87 2.79
C HIS A 50 -10.39 10.38 1.67
N HIS A 51 -10.57 11.64 1.24
CA HIS A 51 -9.68 12.31 0.29
C HIS A 51 -8.62 13.18 0.99
N TYR A 52 -8.64 13.28 2.32
CA TYR A 52 -7.56 13.90 3.09
C TYR A 52 -6.38 12.93 3.23
N ILE A 53 -5.81 12.57 2.08
CA ILE A 53 -4.44 12.08 2.04
C ILE A 53 -3.58 13.34 2.05
N PRO A 54 -2.61 13.49 2.97
CA PRO A 54 -1.70 14.64 3.02
C PRO A 54 -0.67 14.59 1.89
N THR A 55 -1.14 14.45 0.64
CA THR A 55 -0.35 14.66 -0.58
C THR A 55 -0.56 16.06 -1.14
N SER A 56 -1.28 16.96 -0.47
CA SER A 56 -1.63 18.29 -0.99
C SER A 56 -0.47 19.28 -1.08
N THR A 57 0.69 18.99 -0.49
CA THR A 57 1.94 19.70 -0.81
C THR A 57 2.33 19.53 -2.29
N ASN A 58 1.86 18.45 -2.94
CA ASN A 58 2.10 18.16 -4.35
C ASN A 58 1.30 19.10 -5.29
N GLN A 59 0.13 19.60 -4.87
CA GLN A 59 -0.64 20.55 -5.69
C GLN A 59 0.05 21.92 -5.77
N LEU A 60 0.63 22.40 -4.67
CA LEU A 60 1.40 23.65 -4.64
C LEU A 60 2.69 23.54 -5.49
N GLN A 61 3.37 22.39 -5.46
CA GLN A 61 4.51 22.13 -6.34
C GLN A 61 4.13 22.08 -7.83
N ARG A 62 2.93 21.57 -8.18
CA ARG A 62 2.43 21.57 -9.56
C ARG A 62 2.08 22.98 -10.06
N VAL A 63 1.55 23.84 -9.19
CA VAL A 63 1.26 25.25 -9.53
C VAL A 63 2.54 26.07 -9.63
N ALA A 64 3.57 25.73 -8.85
CA ALA A 64 4.90 26.34 -8.92
C ALA A 64 5.73 25.91 -10.16
N GLY A 65 5.21 25.01 -11.01
CA GLY A 65 5.87 24.62 -12.25
C GLY A 65 7.09 23.71 -12.07
N GLU A 66 7.30 23.14 -10.89
CA GLU A 66 8.35 22.14 -10.68
C GLU A 66 7.95 20.84 -11.40
N ARG A 67 8.47 20.68 -12.61
CA ARG A 67 8.24 19.51 -13.46
C ARG A 67 8.85 18.27 -12.80
N ARG A 68 8.01 17.36 -12.32
CA ARG A 68 8.41 16.09 -11.69
C ARG A 68 9.01 15.03 -12.62
N PHE A 69 9.20 15.31 -13.91
CA PHE A 69 9.81 14.35 -14.83
C PHE A 69 10.63 15.08 -15.89
N ALA A 70 11.92 15.29 -15.63
CA ALA A 70 12.88 15.38 -16.72
C ALA A 70 13.05 13.95 -17.27
N HIS A 71 12.30 13.62 -18.32
CA HIS A 71 12.67 12.52 -19.20
C HIS A 71 13.96 12.92 -19.90
N SER A 72 15.10 12.49 -19.36
CA SER A 72 16.41 12.65 -19.97
C SER A 72 16.57 11.65 -21.11
N HIS A 73 15.88 11.88 -22.23
CA HIS A 73 16.27 11.26 -23.49
C HIS A 73 17.41 12.08 -24.12
N THR A 74 18.60 11.49 -24.05
CA THR A 74 19.63 11.52 -25.09
C THR A 74 20.22 12.88 -25.48
N SER A 75 21.23 13.31 -24.72
CA SER A 75 22.30 14.21 -25.20
C SER A 75 23.66 13.59 -24.85
N PRO A 76 24.54 13.31 -25.83
CA PRO A 76 25.85 12.76 -25.54
C PRO A 76 26.85 13.90 -25.37
N MET A 77 27.07 14.39 -24.14
CA MET A 77 28.30 15.11 -23.81
C MET A 77 28.51 15.28 -22.30
N THR A 78 29.42 14.47 -21.78
CA THR A 78 30.41 14.76 -20.73
C THR A 78 30.08 15.87 -19.71
N ILE A 79 29.38 15.51 -18.64
CA ILE A 79 29.50 16.18 -17.34
C ILE A 79 29.59 15.08 -16.28
N ILE A 80 30.59 15.21 -15.41
CA ILE A 80 30.95 14.32 -14.32
C ILE A 80 29.78 14.26 -13.32
N GLY A 81 28.82 13.39 -13.58
CA GLY A 81 27.76 13.03 -12.63
C GLY A 81 28.27 11.89 -11.78
N HIS A 82 28.46 12.15 -10.49
CA HIS A 82 28.84 11.15 -9.49
C HIS A 82 27.90 9.94 -9.58
N GLN A 83 28.30 8.91 -10.32
CA GLN A 83 27.84 7.56 -10.10
C GLN A 83 28.43 7.15 -8.75
N SER A 84 27.70 7.42 -7.68
CA SER A 84 27.92 6.79 -6.38
C SER A 84 27.69 5.29 -6.56
N THR A 85 28.75 4.60 -6.97
CA THR A 85 28.82 3.17 -7.27
C THR A 85 28.71 2.27 -6.02
N SER A 86 28.21 2.83 -4.91
CA SER A 86 27.82 2.10 -3.70
C SER A 86 26.44 2.58 -3.28
N SER A 87 25.40 2.19 -4.03
CA SER A 87 24.05 2.25 -3.48
C SER A 87 24.00 1.21 -2.37
N GLU A 88 24.28 1.63 -1.15
CA GLU A 88 24.03 0.82 0.03
C GLU A 88 22.60 0.28 -0.03
N PRO A 89 22.38 -1.00 0.32
CA PRO A 89 21.06 -1.57 0.28
C PRO A 89 20.18 -0.79 1.26
N SER A 90 18.99 -0.41 0.79
CA SER A 90 18.06 0.42 1.54
C SER A 90 16.64 0.01 1.23
N LEU A 91 15.77 0.09 2.22
CA LEU A 91 14.33 -0.04 2.06
C LEU A 91 13.72 1.28 1.59
N MET A 92 12.86 1.24 0.57
CA MET A 92 12.11 2.40 0.07
C MET A 92 10.60 2.20 0.22
N LEU A 93 9.84 3.29 0.13
CA LEU A 93 8.38 3.22 0.03
C LEU A 93 7.94 2.41 -1.20
N SER A 94 6.79 1.74 -1.09
CA SER A 94 6.23 0.86 -2.13
C SER A 94 7.09 -0.37 -2.45
N GLU A 95 8.17 -0.62 -1.70
CA GLU A 95 8.92 -1.86 -1.85
C GLU A 95 8.23 -3.03 -1.13
N PRO A 96 8.28 -4.23 -1.73
CA PRO A 96 7.74 -5.43 -1.13
C PRO A 96 8.63 -5.93 0.01
N ILE A 97 8.00 -6.27 1.11
CA ILE A 97 8.63 -6.81 2.32
C ILE A 97 7.94 -8.12 2.72
N THR A 98 8.62 -8.89 3.54
CA THR A 98 8.05 -10.02 4.28
C THR A 98 8.04 -9.71 5.77
N THR A 99 7.00 -10.18 6.44
CA THR A 99 6.79 -9.97 7.88
C THR A 99 6.05 -11.16 8.45
N LEU A 100 6.06 -11.31 9.77
CA LEU A 100 5.30 -12.33 10.47
C LEU A 100 4.02 -11.72 11.05
N VAL A 101 2.94 -12.49 11.05
CA VAL A 101 1.64 -12.10 11.58
C VAL A 101 1.05 -13.22 12.43
N TYR A 102 0.34 -12.86 13.49
CA TYR A 102 -0.43 -13.81 14.28
C TYR A 102 -1.85 -13.94 13.72
N CYS A 103 -2.28 -15.16 13.42
CA CYS A 103 -3.66 -15.46 13.10
C CYS A 103 -4.09 -16.70 13.89
N GLU A 104 -5.19 -16.62 14.65
CA GLU A 104 -5.76 -17.76 15.37
C GLU A 104 -4.74 -18.59 16.19
N LYS A 105 -3.81 -17.89 16.88
CA LYS A 105 -2.70 -18.46 17.70
C LYS A 105 -1.54 -19.08 16.93
N ASN A 106 -1.57 -19.04 15.61
CA ASN A 106 -0.47 -19.50 14.77
C ASN A 106 0.25 -18.29 14.15
N ILE A 107 1.54 -18.44 13.85
CA ILE A 107 2.35 -17.42 13.17
C ILE A 107 2.38 -17.76 11.68
N PHE A 108 2.16 -16.76 10.83
CA PHE A 108 2.21 -16.87 9.38
C PHE A 108 3.19 -15.87 8.79
N LEU A 109 3.76 -16.23 7.64
CA LEU A 109 4.44 -15.30 6.78
C LEU A 109 3.40 -14.48 6.01
N ALA A 110 3.57 -13.16 6.00
CA ALA A 110 2.84 -12.26 5.14
C ALA A 110 3.80 -11.52 4.20
N VAL A 111 3.35 -11.30 2.97
CA VAL A 111 3.98 -10.34 2.04
C VAL A 111 3.21 -9.02 2.17
N ALA A 112 3.94 -7.93 2.21
CA ALA A 112 3.38 -6.61 2.36
C ALA A 112 4.13 -5.58 1.52
N GLU A 113 3.51 -4.43 1.32
CA GLU A 113 4.09 -3.27 0.64
C GLU A 113 4.30 -2.15 1.67
N VAL A 114 5.47 -1.51 1.64
CA VAL A 114 5.80 -0.42 2.56
C VAL A 114 4.98 0.82 2.22
N VAL A 115 4.27 1.34 3.21
CA VAL A 115 3.45 2.55 3.11
C VAL A 115 4.17 3.77 3.69
N ASP A 116 4.86 3.60 4.83
CA ASP A 116 5.55 4.68 5.52
C ASP A 116 6.71 4.11 6.35
N ILE A 117 7.78 4.90 6.50
CA ILE A 117 8.97 4.52 7.27
C ILE A 117 9.29 5.66 8.22
N HIS A 118 9.47 5.33 9.51
CA HIS A 118 9.89 6.28 10.52
C HIS A 118 11.21 5.84 11.17
N LEU A 119 12.09 6.82 11.42
CA LEU A 119 13.25 6.67 12.27
C LEU A 119 13.13 7.70 13.41
N ASN A 120 12.95 7.22 14.63
CA ASN A 120 12.58 8.04 15.79
C ASN A 120 11.24 8.79 15.58
N LEU A 121 11.28 10.09 15.24
CA LEU A 121 10.12 10.96 15.03
C LEU A 121 10.00 11.44 13.57
N ASP A 122 10.96 11.08 12.73
CA ASP A 122 11.06 11.58 11.36
C ASP A 122 10.56 10.54 10.37
N SER A 123 9.68 10.95 9.45
CA SER A 123 9.23 10.13 8.31
C SER A 123 10.26 10.24 7.19
N LEU A 124 10.65 9.08 6.65
CA LEU A 124 11.69 8.93 5.65
C LEU A 124 11.14 8.21 4.42
N GLU A 125 11.61 8.61 3.23
CA GLU A 125 11.29 7.91 1.98
C GLU A 125 12.17 6.66 1.77
N LYS A 126 13.37 6.67 2.35
CA LYS A 126 14.39 5.62 2.20
C LYS A 126 15.13 5.42 3.52
N LEU A 127 15.32 4.15 3.91
CA LEU A 127 16.02 3.76 5.12
C LEU A 127 17.11 2.72 4.80
N PRO A 128 18.40 2.99 5.08
CA PRO A 128 19.46 1.99 4.96
C PRO A 128 19.16 0.72 5.75
N LEU A 129 19.49 -0.46 5.20
CA LEU A 129 19.16 -1.74 5.86
C LEU A 129 19.88 -1.95 7.20
N ASP A 130 21.02 -1.28 7.41
CA ASP A 130 21.73 -1.33 8.69
C ASP A 130 20.93 -0.64 9.81
N LEU A 131 20.27 0.48 9.48
CA LEU A 131 19.40 1.22 10.41
C LEU A 131 18.04 0.55 10.60
N LEU A 132 17.61 -0.27 9.64
CA LEU A 132 16.35 -1.03 9.75
C LEU A 132 16.36 -2.01 10.93
N LYS A 133 17.53 -2.48 11.37
CA LYS A 133 17.66 -3.40 12.51
C LYS A 133 17.64 -2.70 13.87
N GLU A 134 17.66 -1.37 13.89
CA GLU A 134 17.62 -0.61 15.13
C GLU A 134 16.19 -0.54 15.68
N ASP A 135 16.05 -0.62 17.00
CA ASP A 135 14.77 -0.46 17.72
C ASP A 135 14.11 0.93 17.52
N THR A 136 14.86 1.90 16.98
CA THR A 136 14.41 3.26 16.66
C THR A 136 13.60 3.33 15.36
N SER A 137 13.70 2.30 14.52
CA SER A 137 13.02 2.24 13.24
C SER A 137 11.64 1.60 13.37
N THR A 138 10.65 2.20 12.71
CA THR A 138 9.31 1.60 12.58
C THR A 138 8.85 1.69 11.14
N VAL A 139 8.19 0.63 10.67
CA VAL A 139 7.72 0.51 9.30
C VAL A 139 6.22 0.26 9.33
N THR A 140 5.51 1.08 8.58
CA THR A 140 4.07 0.90 8.32
C THR A 140 3.90 0.29 6.95
N TYR A 141 3.14 -0.78 6.87
CA TYR A 141 2.95 -1.55 5.64
C TYR A 141 1.51 -2.00 5.45
N GLN A 142 1.20 -2.40 4.22
CA GLN A 142 -0.09 -2.93 3.82
C GLN A 142 0.06 -4.36 3.31
N ILE A 143 -0.74 -5.30 3.83
CA ILE A 143 -0.65 -6.72 3.43
C ILE A 143 -1.13 -6.89 1.99
N VAL A 144 -0.37 -7.68 1.23
CA VAL A 144 -0.62 -8.02 -0.16
C VAL A 144 -1.13 -9.45 -0.24
N ASP A 145 -2.26 -9.65 -0.92
CA ASP A 145 -2.78 -10.98 -1.19
C ASP A 145 -1.92 -11.71 -2.22
N LEU A 146 -1.59 -12.97 -1.94
CA LEU A 146 -0.93 -13.87 -2.86
C LEU A 146 -1.92 -14.88 -3.42
N ILE A 147 -1.81 -15.16 -4.71
CA ILE A 147 -2.54 -16.24 -5.37
C ILE A 147 -1.58 -17.10 -6.20
N PRO A 148 -1.89 -18.39 -6.40
CA PRO A 148 -1.06 -19.26 -7.22
C PRO A 148 -0.90 -18.72 -8.64
N THR A 149 0.31 -18.77 -9.16
CA THR A 149 0.64 -18.36 -10.52
C THR A 149 0.10 -19.35 -11.53
N THR A 150 -0.49 -18.83 -12.62
CA THR A 150 -0.90 -19.63 -13.77
C THR A 150 0.13 -19.52 -14.91
N GLN A 151 0.06 -20.42 -15.90
CA GLN A 151 0.93 -20.37 -17.07
C GLN A 151 0.79 -19.04 -17.85
N ASP A 152 -0.37 -18.40 -17.78
CA ASP A 152 -0.61 -17.10 -18.42
C ASP A 152 0.10 -15.96 -17.68
N ASP A 153 0.32 -16.09 -16.37
CA ASP A 153 0.97 -15.09 -15.52
C ASP A 153 2.50 -15.15 -15.61
N ASP A 154 3.05 -16.38 -15.63
CA ASP A 154 4.47 -16.67 -15.75
C ASP A 154 4.69 -17.82 -16.74
N PRO A 155 4.95 -17.52 -18.03
CA PRO A 155 5.26 -18.54 -19.03
C PRO A 155 6.52 -19.36 -18.71
N SER A 156 7.39 -18.85 -17.82
CA SER A 156 8.59 -19.58 -17.39
C SER A 156 8.31 -20.65 -16.35
N LEU A 157 7.13 -20.61 -15.70
CA LEU A 157 6.71 -21.51 -14.63
C LEU A 157 7.75 -21.63 -13.50
N LYS A 158 8.50 -20.55 -13.24
CA LYS A 158 9.51 -20.50 -12.16
C LYS A 158 8.94 -19.93 -10.87
N SER A 159 7.83 -19.21 -10.96
CA SER A 159 7.20 -18.52 -9.85
C SER A 159 5.92 -19.25 -9.46
N ASP A 160 5.78 -19.61 -8.19
CA ASP A 160 4.61 -20.35 -7.70
C ASP A 160 3.46 -19.41 -7.28
N TRP A 161 3.80 -18.17 -6.93
CA TRP A 161 2.86 -17.19 -6.39
C TRP A 161 2.97 -15.86 -7.12
N HIS A 162 1.85 -15.14 -7.15
CA HIS A 162 1.83 -13.77 -7.62
C HIS A 162 0.95 -12.88 -6.74
N SER A 163 1.29 -11.60 -6.66
CA SER A 163 0.49 -10.62 -5.92
C SER A 163 -0.80 -10.31 -6.66
N THR A 164 -1.87 -10.10 -5.92
CA THR A 164 -3.06 -9.45 -6.48
C THR A 164 -2.84 -7.94 -6.61
N SER A 165 -3.62 -7.31 -7.48
CA SER A 165 -3.65 -5.85 -7.63
C SER A 165 -4.35 -5.13 -6.48
N HIS A 166 -5.06 -5.86 -5.62
CA HIS A 166 -5.87 -5.31 -4.56
C HIS A 166 -5.08 -5.37 -3.26
N LEU A 167 -4.71 -4.20 -2.75
CA LEU A 167 -4.13 -4.11 -1.41
C LEU A 167 -5.23 -4.23 -0.38
N GLN A 168 -5.00 -5.05 0.65
CA GLN A 168 -5.98 -5.20 1.73
C GLN A 168 -6.05 -3.94 2.56
N PRO A 169 -7.21 -3.53 3.11
CA PRO A 169 -7.31 -2.33 3.96
C PRO A 169 -6.48 -2.43 5.26
N THR A 170 -5.86 -3.58 5.49
CA THR A 170 -4.94 -3.89 6.58
C THR A 170 -3.66 -3.09 6.53
N ILE A 171 -3.57 -2.09 7.42
CA ILE A 171 -2.33 -1.37 7.70
C ILE A 171 -1.79 -1.83 9.05
N CYS A 172 -0.53 -2.25 9.06
CA CYS A 172 0.18 -2.65 10.27
C CYS A 172 1.44 -1.79 10.43
N THR A 173 1.81 -1.52 11.67
CA THR A 173 3.06 -0.82 12.02
C THR A 173 3.86 -1.71 12.95
N VAL A 174 5.11 -1.96 12.59
CA VAL A 174 6.02 -2.84 13.35
C VAL A 174 7.43 -2.22 13.44
N PRO A 175 8.26 -2.63 14.40
CA PRO A 175 9.70 -2.33 14.38
C PRO A 175 10.37 -2.84 13.09
N GLY A 176 11.37 -2.10 12.59
CA GLY A 176 12.05 -2.45 11.34
C GLY A 176 12.72 -3.83 11.36
N HIS A 177 13.22 -4.29 12.50
CA HIS A 177 13.86 -5.60 12.61
C HIS A 177 12.90 -6.79 12.51
N LEU A 178 11.58 -6.56 12.52
CA LEU A 178 10.56 -7.60 12.32
C LEU A 178 10.13 -7.74 10.86
N ILE A 179 10.76 -7.01 9.94
CA ILE A 179 10.52 -7.12 8.51
C ILE A 179 11.79 -7.52 7.77
N GLN A 180 11.61 -8.15 6.61
CA GLN A 180 12.70 -8.50 5.72
C GLN A 180 12.35 -8.03 4.30
N PRO A 181 13.09 -7.06 3.74
CA PRO A 181 12.94 -6.63 2.36
C PRO A 181 13.19 -7.79 1.40
N ILE A 182 12.37 -7.86 0.35
CA ILE A 182 12.49 -8.87 -0.69
C ILE A 182 12.52 -8.20 -2.05
N ASN A 183 13.18 -8.83 -3.02
CA ASN A 183 13.25 -8.33 -4.39
C ASN A 183 12.54 -9.32 -5.34
N PRO A 184 11.21 -9.24 -5.46
CA PRO A 184 10.46 -10.10 -6.35
C PRO A 184 10.65 -9.74 -7.81
N ILE A 185 10.22 -10.63 -8.68
CA ILE A 185 10.19 -10.36 -10.12
C ILE A 185 8.93 -9.56 -10.41
N LEU A 186 9.08 -8.42 -11.08
CA LEU A 186 7.94 -7.61 -11.53
C LEU A 186 7.46 -8.12 -12.90
N SER A 187 6.20 -8.54 -12.98
CA SER A 187 5.55 -8.91 -14.24
C SER A 187 4.60 -7.81 -14.71
N THR A 188 4.63 -7.54 -16.01
CA THR A 188 3.72 -6.63 -16.71
C THR A 188 2.88 -7.37 -17.75
N ALA A 189 2.66 -8.68 -17.57
CA ALA A 189 1.88 -9.51 -18.49
C ALA A 189 0.39 -9.10 -18.55
N LYS A 190 -0.12 -8.52 -17.46
CA LYS A 190 -1.48 -7.99 -17.33
C LYS A 190 -1.48 -6.46 -17.43
N GLU A 191 -2.67 -5.86 -17.57
CA GLU A 191 -2.83 -4.39 -17.63
C GLU A 191 -2.21 -3.64 -16.44
N LYS A 192 -2.19 -4.29 -15.25
CA LYS A 192 -1.58 -3.76 -14.04
C LYS A 192 -0.37 -4.61 -13.64
N PRO A 193 0.79 -4.00 -13.32
CA PRO A 193 1.95 -4.73 -12.85
C PRO A 193 1.67 -5.48 -11.55
N PHE A 194 2.29 -6.64 -11.40
CA PHE A 194 2.19 -7.48 -10.20
C PHE A 194 3.52 -8.18 -9.93
N TYR A 195 3.72 -8.57 -8.67
CA TYR A 195 4.92 -9.26 -8.22
C TYR A 195 4.77 -10.77 -8.37
N LEU A 196 5.85 -11.43 -8.75
CA LEU A 196 6.00 -12.89 -8.82
C LEU A 196 6.97 -13.35 -7.72
N PHE A 197 6.62 -14.44 -7.06
CA PHE A 197 7.39 -15.03 -5.96
C PHE A 197 7.54 -16.54 -6.15
N SER A 198 8.72 -17.05 -5.81
CA SER A 198 8.97 -18.49 -5.66
C SER A 198 8.75 -18.91 -4.21
N SER A 199 8.20 -20.10 -4.00
CA SER A 199 7.98 -20.67 -2.66
C SER A 199 9.29 -20.79 -1.89
N ASP A 200 10.40 -21.13 -2.56
CA ASP A 200 11.72 -21.27 -1.92
C ASP A 200 12.18 -19.96 -1.27
N VAL A 201 11.96 -18.84 -1.95
CA VAL A 201 12.31 -17.51 -1.45
C VAL A 201 11.45 -17.16 -0.24
N LEU A 202 10.14 -17.38 -0.32
CA LEU A 202 9.22 -17.11 0.79
C LEU A 202 9.54 -17.98 2.02
N MET A 203 9.83 -19.26 1.82
CA MET A 203 10.21 -20.18 2.90
C MET A 203 11.55 -19.80 3.55
N THR A 204 12.51 -19.36 2.74
CA THR A 204 13.80 -18.87 3.24
C THR A 204 13.62 -17.60 4.06
N SER A 205 12.80 -16.66 3.59
CA SER A 205 12.46 -15.43 4.34
C SER A 205 11.73 -15.75 5.65
N ALA A 206 10.77 -16.68 5.64
CA ALA A 206 10.08 -17.11 6.86
C ALA A 206 11.05 -17.68 7.89
N SER A 207 11.94 -18.58 7.46
CA SER A 207 12.93 -19.22 8.34
C SER A 207 13.90 -18.18 8.93
N SER A 208 14.34 -17.23 8.09
CA SER A 208 15.17 -16.10 8.48
C SER A 208 14.49 -15.21 9.53
N LEU A 209 13.23 -14.81 9.31
CA LEU A 209 12.46 -14.00 10.25
C LEU A 209 12.22 -14.71 11.58
N ILE A 210 11.85 -16.00 11.55
CA ILE A 210 11.64 -16.80 12.77
C ILE A 210 12.94 -16.89 13.58
N GLY A 211 14.09 -17.07 12.92
CA GLY A 211 15.39 -17.12 13.59
C GLY A 211 15.83 -15.79 14.22
N GLN A 212 15.26 -14.66 13.77
CA GLN A 212 15.56 -13.32 14.28
C GLN A 212 14.63 -12.88 15.42
N ILE A 213 13.49 -13.54 15.62
CA ILE A 213 12.55 -13.17 16.68
C ILE A 213 13.13 -13.48 18.07
N HIS A 214 13.17 -12.45 18.92
CA HIS A 214 13.40 -12.64 20.35
C HIS A 214 12.09 -12.86 21.12
N THR A 215 12.18 -13.42 22.32
CA THR A 215 11.00 -13.66 23.18
C THR A 215 10.23 -12.37 23.51
N GLY A 216 10.90 -11.22 23.49
CA GLY A 216 10.26 -9.90 23.66
C GLY A 216 9.45 -9.44 22.44
N ASP A 217 9.83 -9.87 21.23
CA ASP A 217 9.25 -9.42 19.97
C ASP A 217 7.91 -10.08 19.66
N ILE A 218 7.65 -11.25 20.24
CA ILE A 218 6.40 -11.99 20.06
C ILE A 218 5.17 -11.10 20.32
N LYS A 219 5.25 -10.18 21.28
CA LYS A 219 4.15 -9.26 21.61
C LYS A 219 3.98 -8.10 20.62
N ARG A 220 5.01 -7.85 19.80
CA ARG A 220 5.04 -6.78 18.78
C ARG A 220 4.61 -7.29 17.40
N ILE A 221 4.49 -8.61 17.22
CA ILE A 221 3.96 -9.20 16.00
C ILE A 221 2.46 -8.84 15.87
N PRO A 222 2.04 -8.25 14.75
CA PRO A 222 0.66 -7.82 14.58
C PRO A 222 -0.28 -9.04 14.54
N THR A 223 -1.41 -8.92 15.24
CA THR A 223 -2.47 -9.92 15.24
C THR A 223 -3.53 -9.56 14.22
N VAL A 224 -3.77 -10.48 13.31
CA VAL A 224 -4.73 -10.40 12.23
C VAL A 224 -5.87 -11.35 12.55
N CYS A 225 -7.07 -10.81 12.78
CA CYS A 225 -8.24 -11.60 13.09
C CYS A 225 -9.09 -11.82 11.84
N ASN A 226 -9.40 -13.09 11.57
CA ASN A 226 -10.44 -13.42 10.61
C ASN A 226 -11.79 -13.04 11.22
N GLU A 227 -12.51 -12.09 10.63
CA GLU A 227 -13.94 -12.01 10.88
C GLU A 227 -14.57 -13.15 10.09
N HIS A 228 -14.74 -14.30 10.74
CA HIS A 228 -15.67 -15.33 10.27
C HIS A 228 -16.99 -14.61 9.99
N ALA A 229 -17.42 -14.60 8.73
CA ALA A 229 -18.71 -14.09 8.34
C ALA A 229 -19.79 -15.06 8.85
N ASP A 230 -19.86 -15.22 10.16
CA ASP A 230 -20.98 -15.85 10.84
C ASP A 230 -22.13 -14.86 10.69
N GLY A 231 -22.85 -15.02 9.59
CA GLY A 231 -24.00 -14.22 9.21
C GLY A 231 -25.16 -14.40 10.16
N ASN A 232 -25.03 -13.90 11.39
CA ASN A 232 -26.15 -13.68 12.28
C ASN A 232 -26.29 -12.19 12.61
N PRO A 233 -27.03 -11.42 11.80
CA PRO A 233 -27.26 -10.00 12.02
C PRO A 233 -28.29 -9.81 13.14
N THR A 234 -27.92 -10.00 14.41
CA THR A 234 -28.80 -9.63 15.52
C THR A 234 -28.04 -9.41 16.82
N SER A 235 -27.58 -8.19 17.06
CA SER A 235 -27.68 -7.50 18.36
C SER A 235 -26.80 -6.26 18.39
N THR A 236 -27.46 -5.10 18.40
CA THR A 236 -26.88 -3.77 18.50
C THR A 236 -26.54 -3.47 19.97
N GLN A 237 -25.26 -3.35 20.30
CA GLN A 237 -24.79 -2.71 21.54
C GLN A 237 -23.67 -1.70 21.22
N PRO A 238 -23.78 -0.44 21.66
CA PRO A 238 -22.82 0.60 21.31
C PRO A 238 -21.66 0.72 22.31
N ASN A 239 -20.50 1.09 21.76
CA ASN A 239 -19.42 1.84 22.38
C ASN A 239 -18.43 1.14 23.34
N LYS A 240 -17.28 0.75 22.78
CA LYS A 240 -15.94 1.07 23.35
C LYS A 240 -14.88 1.01 22.23
N PRO A 241 -14.03 2.05 22.04
CA PRO A 241 -12.90 1.95 21.13
C PRO A 241 -11.87 0.99 21.74
N GLN A 242 -11.77 -0.21 21.16
CA GLN A 242 -10.70 -1.17 21.45
C GLN A 242 -9.50 -0.89 20.53
N PRO A 243 -8.26 -1.18 20.97
CA PRO A 243 -7.09 -1.14 20.09
C PRO A 243 -7.37 -2.00 18.86
N GLY A 244 -7.11 -1.42 17.67
CA GLY A 244 -7.64 -1.87 16.38
C GLY A 244 -7.41 -3.35 16.09
N ILE A 245 -8.41 -4.16 16.39
CA ILE A 245 -8.51 -5.52 15.87
C ILE A 245 -8.82 -5.38 14.39
N LEU A 246 -7.88 -5.86 13.58
CA LEU A 246 -7.86 -5.60 12.16
C LEU A 246 -8.57 -6.74 11.41
N ARG A 247 -9.44 -6.37 10.47
CA ARG A 247 -10.42 -7.22 9.79
C ARG A 247 -9.98 -7.59 8.37
N ILE A 248 -10.07 -8.86 7.99
CA ILE A 248 -9.74 -9.34 6.64
C ILE A 248 -10.85 -10.27 6.09
N PRO A 249 -11.31 -10.08 4.83
CA PRO A 249 -12.26 -10.98 4.17
C PRO A 249 -11.60 -12.27 3.62
N ILE A 250 -12.37 -13.37 3.67
CA ILE A 250 -11.90 -14.76 3.79
C ILE A 250 -11.50 -15.55 2.50
N PRO A 251 -11.92 -15.26 1.26
CA PRO A 251 -11.94 -16.33 0.26
C PRO A 251 -10.56 -16.78 -0.28
N THR A 252 -9.50 -15.97 -0.18
CA THR A 252 -8.17 -16.27 -0.76
C THR A 252 -7.19 -16.93 0.21
N PHE A 253 -7.43 -16.83 1.51
CA PHE A 253 -6.45 -17.25 2.51
C PHE A 253 -6.30 -18.78 2.60
N TYR A 254 -7.40 -19.54 2.45
CA TYR A 254 -7.41 -21.00 2.64
C TYR A 254 -6.43 -21.78 1.73
N PHE A 255 -6.09 -21.24 0.56
CA PHE A 255 -5.15 -21.90 -0.36
C PHE A 255 -3.69 -21.77 0.09
N ILE A 256 -3.31 -20.63 0.68
CA ILE A 256 -1.99 -20.43 1.29
C ILE A 256 -1.88 -21.27 2.58
N PHE A 257 -2.98 -21.38 3.33
CA PHE A 257 -3.04 -22.16 4.57
C PHE A 257 -2.69 -23.63 4.34
N TYR A 258 -3.21 -24.29 3.31
CA TYR A 258 -3.01 -25.74 3.14
C TYR A 258 -1.54 -26.12 2.85
N PHE A 259 -0.83 -25.30 2.07
CA PHE A 259 0.57 -25.58 1.70
C PHE A 259 1.55 -25.30 2.84
N ILE A 260 1.33 -24.23 3.61
CA ILE A 260 2.15 -23.91 4.78
C ILE A 260 1.85 -24.88 5.94
N PHE A 261 0.59 -25.29 6.16
CA PHE A 261 0.26 -26.26 7.20
C PHE A 261 0.92 -27.63 6.98
N LEU A 262 0.98 -28.11 5.73
CA LEU A 262 1.63 -29.39 5.43
C LEU A 262 3.12 -29.36 5.79
N PHE A 263 3.78 -28.22 5.60
CA PHE A 263 5.21 -28.05 5.86
C PHE A 263 5.52 -27.77 7.35
N ILE A 264 4.70 -26.95 8.03
CA ILE A 264 4.85 -26.70 9.48
C ILE A 264 4.56 -27.98 10.28
N PHE A 265 3.63 -28.84 9.85
CA PHE A 265 3.46 -30.15 10.50
C PHE A 265 4.71 -31.01 10.36
N HIS A 266 5.38 -30.98 9.21
CA HIS A 266 6.62 -31.73 9.01
C HIS A 266 7.78 -31.19 9.88
N PHE A 267 7.84 -29.87 10.10
CA PHE A 267 8.86 -29.25 10.96
C PHE A 267 8.56 -29.37 12.45
N SER A 268 7.29 -29.26 12.86
CA SER A 268 6.87 -29.36 14.27
C SER A 268 7.01 -30.78 14.81
N ILE A 269 6.88 -31.80 13.96
CA ILE A 269 7.17 -33.19 14.33
C ILE A 269 8.67 -33.39 14.61
N THR A 270 9.55 -32.59 13.99
CA THR A 270 11.01 -32.74 14.13
C THR A 270 11.58 -32.01 15.35
N ILE A 271 10.90 -30.99 15.88
CA ILE A 271 11.37 -30.21 17.05
C ILE A 271 10.97 -30.88 18.39
N TYR A 272 10.09 -31.87 18.38
CA TYR A 272 9.62 -32.59 19.57
C TYR A 272 10.09 -34.06 19.67
N GLN A 273 11.10 -34.48 18.90
CA GLN A 273 11.82 -35.75 19.07
C GLN A 273 13.29 -35.49 19.42
#